data_AF-A0A930A7S1-F1
#
_entry.id   AF-A0A930A7S1-F1
#
_cell.length_a   1.000
_cell.length_b   1.000
_cell.length_c   1.000
_cell.angle_alpha   90.00
_cell.angle_beta   90.00
_cell.angle_gamma   90.00
#
_symmetry.space_group_name_H-M   'P 1'
#
loop_
_entity.id
_entity.type
_entity.pdbx_description
1 polymer ?
#
loop_
_entity_poly.entity_id
_entity_poly.type
_entity_poly.pdbx_seq_one_letter_code
_entity_poly.pdbx_strand_id
1 'polypeptide(L)'
;SEGKLVVCQKVHGKRKVIRAIVEKMEEYAENGHDYNWKVFISHSNCLEDANAVKELVEEKFPNTKGKITIFNIGPVIGAHTGPGTVTLFFWGKDRSEIEKIA
;
A
#
# COMPACT_ATOMS: atom_id res chain seq x y z
N SER A 1 -11.77 -4.45 14.44
CA SER A 1 -10.41 -4.53 13.85
C SER A 1 -9.46 -5.06 14.92
N GLU A 2 -8.96 -6.29 14.79
CA GLU A 2 -8.06 -6.90 15.78
C GLU A 2 -6.57 -6.61 15.54
N GLY A 3 -6.22 -5.77 14.56
CA GLY A 3 -4.83 -5.35 14.29
C GLY A 3 -3.88 -6.47 13.84
N LYS A 4 -4.41 -7.59 13.32
CA LYS A 4 -3.64 -8.78 12.94
C LYS A 4 -3.05 -8.66 11.52
N LEU A 5 -1.88 -9.27 11.32
CA LEU A 5 -1.32 -9.51 9.99
C LEU A 5 -1.94 -10.79 9.41
N VAL A 6 -2.57 -10.68 8.25
CA VAL A 6 -3.20 -11.80 7.54
C VAL A 6 -2.63 -11.85 6.12
N VAL A 7 -2.37 -13.06 5.62
CA VAL A 7 -1.94 -13.25 4.24
C VAL A 7 -3.15 -13.10 3.32
N CYS A 8 -3.23 -11.98 2.59
CA CYS A 8 -4.33 -11.72 1.66
C CYS A 8 -4.12 -12.39 0.28
N GLN A 9 -2.89 -12.48 -0.19
CA GLN A 9 -2.56 -13.00 -1.53
C GLN A 9 -1.11 -13.48 -1.59
N LYS A 10 -0.82 -14.41 -2.51
CA LYS A 10 0.54 -14.83 -2.87
C LYS A 10 0.77 -14.54 -4.36
N VAL A 11 1.73 -13.68 -4.67
CA VAL A 11 2.05 -13.25 -6.04
C VAL A 11 3.52 -13.51 -6.31
N HIS A 12 3.83 -14.09 -7.47
CA HIS A 12 5.21 -14.37 -7.87
C HIS A 12 5.75 -13.30 -8.83
N GLY A 13 6.91 -12.74 -8.49
CA GLY A 13 7.65 -11.76 -9.30
C GLY A 13 7.39 -10.30 -8.90
N LYS A 14 8.48 -9.53 -8.70
CA LYS A 14 8.44 -8.15 -8.17
C LYS A 14 7.47 -7.23 -8.92
N ARG A 15 7.54 -7.19 -10.25
CA ARG A 15 6.65 -6.34 -11.08
C ARG A 15 5.16 -6.66 -10.90
N LYS A 16 4.82 -7.94 -10.67
CA LYS A 16 3.43 -8.34 -10.40
C LYS A 16 3.00 -7.94 -9.00
N VAL A 17 3.90 -8.08 -8.02
CA VAL A 17 3.64 -7.66 -6.63
C VAL A 17 3.39 -6.15 -6.54
N ILE A 18 4.20 -5.33 -7.22
CA ILE A 18 4.03 -3.86 -7.24
C ILE A 18 2.63 -3.50 -7.76
N ARG A 19 2.19 -4.10 -8.86
CA ARG A 19 0.83 -3.90 -9.39
C ARG A 19 -0.24 -4.38 -8.42
N ALA A 20 -0.10 -5.58 -7.88
CA ALA A 20 -1.08 -6.14 -6.94
C ALA A 20 -1.25 -5.27 -5.69
N ILE A 21 -0.19 -4.63 -5.19
CA ILE A 21 -0.27 -3.69 -4.06
C ILE A 21 -1.16 -2.47 -4.42
N VAL A 22 -1.00 -1.91 -5.61
CA VAL A 22 -1.81 -0.76 -6.07
C VAL A 22 -3.23 -1.17 -6.43
N GLU A 23 -3.44 -2.35 -7.02
CA GLU A 23 -4.76 -2.94 -7.27
C GLU A 23 -5.56 -3.08 -5.96
N LYS A 24 -4.90 -3.42 -4.85
CA LYS A 24 -5.54 -3.44 -3.53
C LYS A 24 -5.93 -2.05 -3.02
N MET A 25 -5.20 -1.00 -3.41
CA MET A 25 -5.64 0.36 -3.17
C MET A 25 -6.85 0.71 -4.04
N GLU A 26 -6.88 0.35 -5.32
CA GLU A 26 -8.05 0.55 -6.20
C GLU A 26 -9.32 -0.11 -5.64
N GLU A 27 -9.19 -1.31 -5.06
CA GLU A 27 -10.30 -2.05 -4.44
C GLU A 27 -10.87 -1.33 -3.19
N TYR A 28 -9.98 -0.88 -2.31
CA TYR A 28 -10.35 -0.46 -0.96
C TYR A 28 -10.35 1.04 -0.72
N ALA A 29 -9.73 1.86 -1.57
CA ALA A 29 -9.62 3.30 -1.37
C ALA A 29 -11.01 3.93 -1.21
N GLU A 30 -11.14 4.80 -0.20
CA GLU A 30 -12.34 5.62 -0.05
C GLU A 30 -12.52 6.48 -1.30
N ASN A 31 -13.74 6.54 -1.84
CA ASN A 31 -14.05 7.24 -3.10
C ASN A 31 -13.28 6.74 -4.34
N GLY A 32 -12.67 5.55 -4.31
CA GLY A 32 -12.06 4.92 -5.49
C GLY A 32 -11.00 5.80 -6.15
N HIS A 33 -11.08 6.01 -7.48
CA HIS A 33 -10.10 6.84 -8.21
C HIS A 33 -10.20 8.35 -7.92
N ASP A 34 -11.30 8.81 -7.33
CA ASP A 34 -11.45 10.18 -6.83
C ASP A 34 -10.84 10.36 -5.42
N TYR A 35 -9.98 9.43 -5.00
CA TYR A 35 -9.26 9.45 -3.73
C TYR A 35 -8.51 10.78 -3.53
N ASN A 36 -8.83 11.46 -2.44
CA ASN A 36 -8.34 12.81 -2.13
C ASN A 36 -7.74 12.91 -0.72
N TRP A 37 -7.21 11.79 -0.21
CA TRP A 37 -6.51 11.71 1.06
C TRP A 37 -5.00 11.53 0.87
N LYS A 38 -4.25 11.61 1.97
CA LYS A 38 -2.81 11.38 1.96
C LYS A 38 -2.53 9.90 1.69
N VAL A 39 -1.40 9.64 1.04
CA VAL A 39 -0.83 8.30 0.87
C VAL A 39 0.56 8.30 1.47
N PHE A 40 0.90 7.22 2.17
CA PHE A 40 2.23 7.02 2.72
C PHE A 40 2.77 5.68 2.26
N ILE A 41 4.07 5.64 2.02
CA ILE A 41 4.79 4.42 1.68
C ILE A 41 5.92 4.24 2.68
N SER A 42 6.24 3.00 3.02
CA SER A 42 7.47 2.70 3.78
C SER A 42 8.20 1.52 3.17
N HIS A 43 9.52 1.47 3.40
CA HIS A 43 10.35 0.40 2.88
C HIS A 43 11.42 -0.06 3.86
N SER A 44 11.85 -1.31 3.70
CA SER A 44 12.98 -1.91 4.42
C SER A 44 14.09 -2.21 3.42
N ASN A 45 15.08 -1.31 3.31
CA ASN A 45 16.23 -1.44 2.40
C ASN A 45 15.88 -1.73 0.91
N CYS A 46 14.78 -1.16 0.39
CA CYS A 46 14.33 -1.35 -0.98
C CYS A 46 13.63 -0.09 -1.53
N LEU A 47 14.33 1.05 -1.49
CA LEU A 47 13.79 2.35 -1.93
C LEU A 47 13.33 2.34 -3.40
N GLU A 48 14.03 1.62 -4.27
CA GLU A 48 13.66 1.49 -5.69
C GLU A 48 12.27 0.85 -5.86
N ASP A 49 12.01 -0.26 -5.15
CA ASP A 49 10.71 -0.93 -5.17
C ASP A 49 9.60 0.00 -4.61
N ALA A 50 9.91 0.83 -3.62
CA ALA A 50 8.99 1.80 -3.04
C ALA A 50 8.67 2.96 -4.00
N ASN A 51 9.66 3.45 -4.75
CA ASN A 51 9.46 4.45 -5.80
C ASN A 51 8.60 3.90 -6.93
N ALA A 52 8.80 2.64 -7.34
CA ALA A 52 7.97 2.02 -8.35
C ALA A 52 6.49 1.90 -7.92
N VAL A 53 6.23 1.61 -6.63
CA VAL A 53 4.86 1.68 -6.09
C VAL A 53 4.34 3.12 -6.10
N LYS A 54 5.14 4.10 -5.69
CA LYS A 54 4.76 5.51 -5.68
C LYS A 54 4.34 6.01 -7.06
N GLU A 55 5.16 5.77 -8.08
CA GLU A 55 4.89 6.19 -9.46
C GLU A 55 3.56 5.62 -9.95
N LEU A 56 3.31 4.33 -9.68
CA LEU A 56 2.07 3.68 -10.08
C LEU A 56 0.85 4.22 -9.32
N VAL A 57 0.99 4.60 -8.04
CA VAL A 57 -0.08 5.27 -7.29
C VAL A 57 -0.35 6.67 -7.86
N GLU A 58 0.69 7.44 -8.17
CA GLU A 58 0.53 8.79 -8.75
C GLU A 58 -0.14 8.74 -10.14
N GLU A 59 0.13 7.69 -10.94
CA GLU A 59 -0.56 7.45 -12.22
C GLU A 59 -2.06 7.13 -12.02
N LYS A 60 -2.38 6.29 -11.03
CA LYS A 60 -3.75 5.77 -10.82
C LYS A 60 -4.65 6.67 -9.97
N PHE A 61 -4.06 7.51 -9.12
CA PHE A 61 -4.73 8.39 -8.17
C PHE A 61 -4.15 9.81 -8.24
N PRO A 62 -4.46 10.56 -9.31
CA PRO A 62 -3.88 11.89 -9.53
C PRO A 62 -4.30 12.93 -8.49
N ASN A 63 -5.39 12.67 -7.75
CA ASN A 63 -6.00 13.61 -6.81
C ASN A 63 -5.55 13.41 -5.35
N THR A 64 -4.51 12.61 -5.11
CA THR A 64 -3.99 12.38 -3.74
C THR A 64 -3.63 13.70 -3.04
N LYS A 65 -3.88 13.75 -1.73
CA LYS A 65 -3.69 14.98 -0.94
C LYS A 65 -2.22 15.25 -0.69
N GLY A 66 -1.61 16.06 -1.57
CA GLY A 66 -0.21 16.43 -1.47
C GLY A 66 0.72 15.29 -1.87
N LYS A 67 2.02 15.46 -1.60
CA LYS A 67 3.05 14.53 -2.07
C LYS A 67 3.02 13.22 -1.28
N ILE A 68 3.10 12.10 -1.99
CA ILE A 68 3.33 10.78 -1.38
C ILE A 68 4.70 10.79 -0.72
N THR A 69 4.71 10.53 0.59
CA THR A 69 5.92 10.52 1.41
C THR A 69 6.38 9.09 1.64
N ILE A 70 7.67 8.84 1.43
CA ILE A 70 8.32 7.54 1.62
C ILE A 70 9.14 7.58 2.91
N PHE A 71 8.96 6.59 3.78
CA PHE A 71 9.69 6.44 5.04
C PHE A 71 10.50 5.14 5.10
N ASN A 72 11.52 5.12 5.95
CA ASN A 72 12.17 3.87 6.33
C ASN A 72 11.33 3.12 7.37
N ILE A 73 11.24 1.80 7.22
CA ILE A 73 10.74 0.91 8.26
C ILE A 73 11.77 0.87 9.39
N GLY A 74 11.32 1.15 10.62
CA GLY A 74 12.17 1.14 11.81
C GLY A 74 12.63 -0.26 12.24
N PRO A 75 13.61 -0.35 13.15
CA PRO A 75 14.29 -1.61 13.50
C PRO A 75 13.36 -2.67 14.09
N VAL A 76 12.34 -2.27 14.86
CA VAL A 76 11.38 -3.21 15.49
C VAL A 76 10.60 -3.96 14.42
N ILE A 77 10.00 -3.25 13.45
CA ILE A 77 9.22 -3.87 12.38
C ILE A 77 10.15 -4.60 11.40
N GLY A 78 11.29 -3.97 11.05
CA GLY A 78 12.27 -4.54 10.14
C GLY A 78 12.84 -5.88 10.61
N ALA A 79 12.98 -6.10 11.92
CA ALA A 79 13.43 -7.38 12.47
C ALA A 79 12.46 -8.54 12.18
N HIS A 80 11.17 -8.26 12.01
CA HIS A 80 10.15 -9.27 11.70
C HIS A 80 9.92 -9.45 10.21
N THR A 81 9.96 -8.37 9.43
CA THR A 81 9.61 -8.41 8.00
C THR A 81 10.83 -8.58 7.09
N GLY A 82 12.02 -8.24 7.57
CA GLY A 82 13.26 -8.32 6.81
C GLY A 82 13.42 -7.25 5.73
N PRO A 83 14.56 -7.22 5.03
CA PRO A 83 14.79 -6.35 3.88
C PRO A 83 13.91 -6.76 2.68
N GLY A 84 13.57 -5.80 1.82
CA GLY A 84 12.67 -6.00 0.67
C GLY A 84 11.19 -5.76 0.97
N THR A 85 10.83 -5.39 2.20
CA THR A 85 9.45 -5.07 2.56
C THR A 85 9.07 -3.69 2.03
N VAL A 86 7.93 -3.59 1.33
CA VAL A 86 7.28 -2.32 0.96
C VAL A 86 5.87 -2.31 1.54
N THR A 87 5.44 -1.17 2.09
CA THR A 87 4.10 -0.96 2.61
C THR A 87 3.44 0.23 1.94
N LEU A 88 2.13 0.13 1.67
CA LEU A 88 1.30 1.21 1.14
C LEU A 88 0.17 1.48 2.15
N PHE A 89 0.06 2.73 2.60
CA PHE A 89 -0.94 3.17 3.56
C PHE A 89 -1.84 4.24 2.95
N PHE A 90 -3.14 4.03 3.05
CA PHE A 90 -4.18 4.90 2.54
C PHE A 90 -5.45 4.74 3.38
N TRP A 91 -6.40 5.67 3.23
CA TRP A 91 -7.71 5.59 3.87
C TRP A 91 -8.63 4.70 3.04
N GLY A 92 -9.09 3.61 3.64
CA GLY A 92 -10.01 2.68 3.00
C GLY A 92 -11.46 3.00 3.29
N LYS A 93 -12.37 2.40 2.53
CA LYS A 93 -13.80 2.27 2.85
C LYS A 93 -13.97 1.63 4.24
N ASP A 94 -15.17 1.75 4.82
CA ASP A 94 -15.43 1.10 6.11
C ASP A 94 -15.25 -0.42 5.99
N ARG A 95 -14.57 -1.02 6.97
CA ARG A 95 -14.26 -2.46 6.93
C ARG A 95 -15.52 -3.33 6.92
N SER A 96 -16.60 -2.87 7.54
CA SER A 96 -17.90 -3.56 7.51
C SER A 96 -18.55 -3.57 6.11
N GLU A 97 -18.17 -2.64 5.24
CA GLU A 97 -18.59 -2.64 3.84
C GLU A 97 -17.77 -3.63 3.03
N ILE A 98 -16.47 -3.77 3.34
CA ILE A 98 -15.55 -4.71 2.68
C ILE A 98 -15.89 -6.17 3.02
N GLU A 99 -16.22 -6.47 4.27
CA GLU A 99 -16.57 -7.83 4.73
C GLU A 99 -17.89 -8.35 4.13
N LYS A 100 -18.76 -7.48 3.59
CA LYS A 100 -20.00 -7.89 2.90
C LYS A 100 -19.77 -8.38 1.47
N ILE A 101 -18.61 -8.06 0.90
CA ILE A 101 -18.24 -8.33 -0.50
C ILE A 101 -17.15 -9.41 -0.60
N ALA A 102 -16.61 -9.86 0.54
CA ALA A 102 -15.57 -10.88 0.67
C ALA A 102 -16.18 -12.22 1.14
#